data_AF-A0A359B1T1-F1
#
_entry.id   AF-A0A359B1T1-F1
#
_cell.length_a   1.000
_cell.length_b   1.000
_cell.length_c   1.000
_cell.angle_alpha   90.00
_cell.angle_beta   90.00
_cell.angle_gamma   90.00
#
_symmetry.space_group_name_H-M   'P 1'
#
loop_
_entity.id
_entity.type
_entity.pdbx_description
1 polymer ?
#
loop_
_entity_poly.entity_id
_entity_poly.type
_entity_poly.pdbx_seq_one_letter_code
_entity_poly.pdbx_strand_id
1 'polypeptide(L)' 'MENEVSKGPDSIFEKIKRTDENGNEYWTARTLAKALDYTDFRNFLAVIEKAKEACINSHQQVANHLVEFNE' A
#
# COMPACT_ATOMS: atom_id res chain seq x y z
N MET A 1 2.78 -2.43 27.79
CA MET A 1 1.41 -2.09 27.37
C MET A 1 1.38 -2.28 25.88
N GLU A 2 1.16 -3.52 25.46
CA GLU A 2 0.98 -3.87 24.06
C GLU A 2 -0.50 -3.65 23.76
N ASN A 3 -0.80 -2.68 22.90
CA ASN A 3 -2.17 -2.46 22.44
C ASN A 3 -2.56 -3.69 21.60
N GLU A 4 -3.31 -4.60 22.20
CA GLU A 4 -4.08 -5.62 21.49
C GLU A 4 -5.08 -4.89 20.59
N VAL A 5 -4.68 -4.64 19.34
CA VAL A 5 -5.58 -4.20 18.28
C VAL A 5 -6.56 -5.35 18.07
N SER A 6 -7.72 -5.20 18.68
CA SER A 6 -8.88 -6.05 18.54
C SER A 6 -9.04 -6.45 17.08
N LYS A 7 -9.00 -7.76 16.81
CA LYS A 7 -9.32 -8.34 15.51
C LYS A 7 -10.79 -8.06 15.17
N GLY A 8 -11.06 -6.85 14.69
CA GLY A 8 -12.26 -6.53 13.93
C GLY A 8 -12.31 -7.40 12.67
N PRO A 9 -13.47 -7.48 11.98
CA PRO A 9 -13.60 -8.31 10.80
C PRO A 9 -12.46 -7.98 9.84
N ASP A 10 -11.64 -8.98 9.54
CA ASP A 10 -10.40 -8.89 8.77
C ASP A 10 -10.65 -7.99 7.55
N SER A 11 -10.17 -6.74 7.63
CA SER A 11 -10.43 -5.73 6.62
C SER A 11 -9.88 -6.23 5.28
N ILE A 12 -10.46 -5.80 4.16
CA ILE A 12 -9.95 -6.22 2.86
C ILE A 12 -8.44 -5.93 2.73
N PHE A 13 -7.97 -4.85 3.37
CA PHE A 13 -6.56 -4.48 3.44
C PHE A 13 -5.71 -5.47 4.24
N GLU A 14 -6.21 -5.99 5.37
CA GLU A 14 -5.51 -7.00 6.17
C GLU A 14 -5.37 -8.32 5.41
N LYS A 15 -6.41 -8.69 4.65
CA LYS A 15 -6.41 -9.91 3.83
C LYS A 15 -5.41 -9.88 2.67
N ILE A 16 -5.11 -8.71 2.13
CA ILE A 16 -4.16 -8.55 1.00
C ILE A 16 -2.78 -8.08 1.46
N LYS A 17 -2.57 -7.94 2.77
CA LYS A 17 -1.30 -7.56 3.36
C LYS A 17 -0.26 -8.64 3.11
N ARG A 18 0.95 -8.20 2.79
CA ARG A 18 2.12 -9.07 2.67
C ARG A 18 3.17 -8.64 3.66
N THR A 19 4.04 -9.57 4.02
CA THR A 19 5.17 -9.32 4.89
C THR A 19 6.43 -9.74 4.17
N ASP A 20 7.44 -8.88 4.17
CA ASP A 20 8.75 -9.16 3.62
C ASP A 20 9.60 -10.01 4.58
N GLU A 21 10.75 -10.53 4.15
CA GLU A 21 11.70 -11.28 4.98
C GLU A 21 12.15 -10.51 6.23
N ASN A 22 12.13 -9.18 6.16
CA ASN A 22 12.46 -8.28 7.27
C ASN A 22 11.30 -8.04 8.26
N GLY A 23 10.13 -8.66 8.05
CA GLY A 23 8.94 -8.42 8.88
C GLY A 23 8.15 -7.15 8.53
N ASN A 24 8.53 -6.44 7.47
CA ASN A 24 7.86 -5.22 7.03
C ASN A 24 6.57 -5.53 6.28
N GLU A 25 5.49 -4.84 6.62
CA GLU A 25 4.19 -4.97 5.97
C GLU A 25 4.14 -4.14 4.68
N TYR A 26 3.68 -4.74 3.58
CA TYR A 26 3.53 -4.07 2.29
C TYR A 26 2.32 -4.57 1.52
N TRP A 27 1.90 -3.77 0.54
CA TRP A 27 0.81 -4.09 -0.37
C TRP A 27 1.27 -3.91 -1.81
N THR A 28 0.89 -4.85 -2.68
CA THR A 28 1.11 -4.65 -4.11
C THR A 28 0.11 -3.64 -4.67
N ALA A 29 0.56 -2.77 -5.57
CA ALA A 29 -0.33 -1.79 -6.22
C ALA A 29 -1.56 -2.44 -6.88
N ARG A 30 -1.39 -3.65 -7.45
CA ARG A 30 -2.48 -4.41 -8.09
C ARG A 30 -3.53 -4.89 -7.09
N THR A 31 -3.13 -5.41 -5.94
CA THR A 31 -4.08 -5.85 -4.91
C THR A 31 -4.76 -4.67 -4.25
N LEU A 32 -4.02 -3.59 -4.00
CA LEU A 32 -4.54 -2.37 -3.41
C LEU A 32 -5.58 -1.69 -4.32
N ALA A 33 -5.31 -1.62 -5.63
CA ALA A 33 -6.27 -1.12 -6.61
C ALA A 33 -7.60 -1.88 -6.56
N LYS A 34 -7.54 -3.22 -6.52
CA LYS A 34 -8.74 -4.07 -6.42
C LYS A 34 -9.48 -3.89 -5.09
N ALA A 35 -8.76 -3.75 -3.99
CA ALA A 35 -9.35 -3.52 -2.67
C ALA A 35 -10.07 -2.16 -2.58
N LEU A 36 -9.64 -1.19 -3.39
CA LEU A 36 -10.25 0.13 -3.56
C LEU A 36 -11.27 0.19 -4.70
N ASP A 37 -11.70 -0.97 -5.23
CA ASP A 37 -12.71 -1.11 -6.28
C ASP A 37 -12.34 -0.48 -7.64
N TYR A 38 -11.04 -0.30 -7.92
CA TYR A 38 -10.59 0.11 -9.25
C TYR A 38 -10.69 -1.06 -10.24
N THR A 39 -11.62 -0.93 -11.18
CA THR A 39 -11.83 -1.89 -12.28
C THR A 39 -10.70 -1.86 -13.30
N ASP A 40 -10.14 -0.68 -13.58
CA ASP A 40 -8.98 -0.51 -14.47
C ASP A 40 -7.80 0.08 -13.70
N PHE A 41 -6.65 -0.61 -13.77
CA PHE A 41 -5.43 -0.20 -13.07
C PHE A 41 -4.86 1.14 -13.58
N ARG A 42 -5.14 1.53 -14.82
CA ARG A 42 -4.72 2.83 -15.37
C ARG A 42 -5.32 3.99 -14.59
N ASN A 43 -6.55 3.83 -14.11
CA ASN A 43 -7.19 4.84 -13.25
C ASN A 43 -6.50 4.91 -11.87
N PHE A 44 -5.92 3.81 -11.42
CA PHE A 44 -5.16 3.75 -10.17
C PHE A 44 -3.76 4.36 -10.29
N LEU A 45 -3.17 4.43 -11.50
CA LEU A 45 -1.89 5.11 -11.72
C LEU A 45 -1.93 6.58 -11.26
N ALA A 46 -3.04 7.28 -11.51
CA ALA A 46 -3.19 8.66 -11.04
C ALA A 46 -3.20 8.78 -9.50
N VAL A 47 -3.65 7.74 -8.79
CA VAL A 47 -3.59 7.69 -7.32
C VAL A 47 -2.16 7.44 -6.85
N ILE A 48 -1.43 6.56 -7.55
CA ILE A 48 -0.01 6.30 -7.26
C ILE A 48 0.80 7.57 -7.44
N GLU A 49 0.59 8.33 -8.52
CA GLU A 49 1.30 9.60 -8.74
C GLU A 49 1.02 10.61 -7.62
N LYS A 50 -0.25 10.74 -7.20
CA LYS A 50 -0.59 11.58 -6.03
C LYS A 50 0.07 11.11 -4.74
N ALA A 51 0.21 9.80 -4.54
CA ALA A 51 0.92 9.27 -3.38
C ALA A 51 2.42 9.62 -3.43
N LYS A 52 3.05 9.56 -4.61
CA LYS A 52 4.44 10.01 -4.80
C LYS A 52 4.57 11.50 -4.48
N GLU A 53 3.66 12.34 -4.97
CA GLU A 53 3.62 13.77 -4.66
C GLU A 53 3.47 14.02 -3.15
N ALA A 54 2.61 13.27 -2.47
CA ALA A 54 2.44 13.37 -1.02
C ALA A 54 3.72 13.02 -0.25
N CYS A 55 4.49 12.01 -0.70
CA CYS A 55 5.80 11.70 -0.13
C CYS A 55 6.76 12.89 -0.29
N ILE A 56 6.85 13.45 -1.50
CA ILE A 56 7.73 14.60 -1.79
C ILE A 56 7.34 15.81 -0.93
N ASN A 57 6.05 16.13 -0.85
CA ASN A 57 5.52 17.22 -0.03
C ASN A 57 5.81 17.02 1.47
N SER A 58 5.92 15.76 1.91
CA SER A 58 6.28 15.39 3.28
C SER A 58 7.79 15.29 3.51
N HIS A 59 8.62 15.70 2.54
CA HIS A 59 10.08 15.54 2.55
C HIS A 59 10.54 14.07 2.72
N GLN A 60 9.72 13.12 2.27
CA GLN A 60 10.01 11.68 2.28
C GLN A 60 10.46 11.23 0.89
N GLN A 61 11.50 10.39 0.83
CA GLN A 61 11.93 9.82 -0.46
C GLN A 61 10.92 8.78 -0.93
N VAL A 62 10.39 8.98 -2.14
CA VAL A 62 9.40 8.07 -2.78
C VAL A 62 9.89 6.61 -2.79
N ALA A 63 11.16 6.37 -3.07
CA ALA A 63 11.75 5.03 -3.17
C ALA A 63 11.70 4.22 -1.84
N ASN A 64 11.56 4.89 -0.69
CA ASN A 64 11.39 4.21 0.59
C ASN A 64 9.94 3.71 0.81
N HIS A 65 8.98 4.24 0.05
CA HIS A 65 7.55 3.98 0.25
C HIS A 65 6.90 3.28 -0.95
N LEU A 66 7.40 3.53 -2.16
CA LEU A 66 6.89 2.96 -3.41
C LEU A 66 8.02 2.31 -4.21
N VAL A 67 7.77 1.07 -4.65
CA VAL A 67 8.65 0.33 -5.56
C VAL A 67 8.01 0.28 -6.94
N GLU A 68 8.74 0.69 -7.98
CA GLU A 68 8.16 0.90 -9.33
C GLU A 68 7.93 -0.41 -10.10
N PHE A 69 8.84 -1.38 -10.01
CA PHE A 69 8.69 -2.74 -10.56
C PHE A 69 9.82 -3.62 -10.01
N ASN A 70 9.49 -4.80 -9.49
CA ASN A 70 10.47 -5.88 -9.34
C ASN A 70 9.95 -7.05 -10.16
N GLU A 71 10.73 -7.45 -11.16
CA GLU A 71 10.51 -8.64 -11.99
C GLU A 71 10.56 -9.94 -11.19
#